data_AF-B0ER87-F1
#
_entry.id   AF-B0ER87-F1
#
_cell.length_a   1.000
_cell.length_b   1.000
_cell.length_c   1.000
_cell.angle_alpha   90.00
_cell.angle_beta   90.00
_cell.angle_gamma   90.00
#
_symmetry.space_group_name_H-M   'P 1'
#
loop_
_entity.id
_entity.type
_entity.pdbx_description
1 polymer ?
#
loop_
_entity_poly.entity_id
_entity_poly.type
_entity_poly.pdbx_seq_one_letter_code
_entity_poly.pdbx_strand_id
1 'polypeptide(L)'
;MKIYEIAHEFLQQSFGDVMAIMLIVMKHTSESFQSIIKTALDNGIMHQLVSIILYDSDKCKERVLKMVLVWCKKCDSLWLSMNSFVLSIFNYLQEASNDILVELIYFLNKLFLFEQYLPSYLKLLKENADALQFLVTCIRSKYLKIKELSLELFHQICLLNDCQLIELAIDNGMVENVVESLTNEWIENDERMVSDGLECILSSFKV
;
A
#
# COMPACT_ATOMS: atom_id res chain seq x y z
N MET A 1 -21.45 13.25 14.46
CA MET A 1 -21.71 11.89 14.96
C MET A 1 -22.84 11.22 14.20
N LYS A 2 -24.10 11.71 14.26
CA LYS A 2 -25.25 11.11 13.54
C LYS A 2 -25.01 10.78 12.06
N ILE A 3 -24.35 11.66 11.31
CA ILE A 3 -24.07 11.44 9.87
C ILE A 3 -23.15 10.24 9.65
N TYR A 4 -22.15 10.04 10.52
CA TYR A 4 -21.23 8.91 10.42
C TYR A 4 -21.94 7.59 10.76
N GLU A 5 -22.74 7.58 11.83
CA GLU A 5 -23.51 6.40 12.24
C GLU A 5 -24.44 5.93 11.13
N ILE A 6 -25.17 6.88 10.51
CA ILE A 6 -26.03 6.62 9.35
C ILE A 6 -25.21 6.07 8.17
N ALA A 7 -24.07 6.70 7.85
CA ALA A 7 -23.22 6.24 6.75
C ALA A 7 -22.66 4.83 7.00
N HIS A 8 -22.27 4.51 8.24
CA HIS A 8 -21.77 3.18 8.61
C HIS A 8 -22.87 2.12 8.48
N GLU A 9 -24.08 2.40 8.98
CA GLU A 9 -25.23 1.49 8.82
C GLU A 9 -25.53 1.22 7.34
N PHE A 10 -25.55 2.27 6.51
CA PHE A 10 -25.76 2.11 5.08
C PHE A 10 -24.61 1.43 4.36
N LEU A 11 -23.35 1.63 4.79
CA LEU A 11 -22.20 0.95 4.22
C LEU A 11 -22.36 -0.58 4.29
N GLN A 12 -22.94 -1.10 5.38
CA GLN A 12 -23.17 -2.53 5.57
C GLN A 12 -24.24 -3.12 4.63
N GLN A 13 -25.09 -2.27 4.05
CA GLN A 13 -26.22 -2.68 3.21
C GLN A 13 -26.07 -2.24 1.74
N SER A 14 -24.99 -1.56 1.40
CA SER A 14 -24.78 -0.92 0.08
C SER A 14 -23.69 -1.61 -0.72
N PHE A 15 -23.73 -1.43 -2.05
CA PHE A 15 -22.71 -1.92 -2.99
C PHE A 15 -22.41 -0.86 -4.06
N GLY A 16 -21.23 -0.94 -4.68
CA GLY A 16 -20.86 -0.08 -5.82
C GLY A 16 -20.89 1.43 -5.50
N ASP A 17 -21.53 2.23 -6.37
CA ASP A 17 -21.49 3.70 -6.26
C ASP A 17 -22.12 4.25 -4.96
N VAL A 18 -23.14 3.57 -4.39
CA VAL A 18 -23.74 3.98 -3.11
C VAL A 18 -22.74 3.79 -1.97
N MET A 19 -22.04 2.66 -1.95
CA MET A 19 -20.97 2.41 -0.98
C MET A 19 -19.84 3.43 -1.15
N ALA A 20 -19.47 3.74 -2.39
CA ALA A 20 -18.45 4.73 -2.70
C ALA A 20 -18.79 6.14 -2.14
N ILE A 21 -20.07 6.54 -2.19
CA ILE A 21 -20.54 7.79 -1.56
C ILE A 21 -20.43 7.71 -0.04
N MET A 22 -20.84 6.59 0.57
CA MET A 22 -20.73 6.42 2.03
C MET A 22 -19.28 6.49 2.49
N LEU A 23 -18.34 5.87 1.78
CA LEU A 23 -16.90 5.95 2.07
C LEU A 23 -16.37 7.39 2.00
N ILE A 24 -16.85 8.20 1.05
CA ILE A 24 -16.51 9.63 0.98
C ILE A 24 -17.01 10.38 2.22
N VAL A 25 -18.27 10.16 2.61
CA VAL A 25 -18.85 10.79 3.80
C VAL A 25 -18.09 10.38 5.06
N MET A 26 -17.77 9.10 5.19
CA MET A 26 -17.01 8.56 6.32
C MET A 26 -15.61 9.14 6.37
N LYS A 27 -14.90 9.22 5.24
CA LYS A 27 -13.58 9.86 5.16
C LYS A 27 -13.64 11.32 5.60
N HIS A 28 -14.54 12.13 5.05
CA HIS A 28 -14.60 13.56 5.40
C HIS A 28 -15.04 13.80 6.84
N THR A 29 -15.98 13.01 7.36
CA THR A 29 -16.41 13.15 8.76
C THR A 29 -15.31 12.73 9.73
N SER A 30 -14.62 11.63 9.46
CA SER A 30 -13.49 11.16 10.28
C SER A 30 -12.24 12.05 10.16
N GLU A 31 -12.06 12.78 9.05
CA GLU A 31 -11.02 13.79 8.91
C GLU A 31 -11.13 14.90 9.96
N SER A 32 -12.35 15.34 10.27
CA SER A 32 -12.55 16.43 11.24
C SER A 32 -12.58 15.96 12.70
N PHE A 33 -12.81 14.67 12.97
CA PHE A 33 -13.06 14.18 14.32
C PHE A 33 -12.36 12.83 14.59
N GLN A 34 -11.25 12.85 15.31
CA GLN A 34 -10.51 11.63 15.70
C GLN A 34 -11.36 10.63 16.49
N SER A 35 -12.30 11.10 17.33
CA SER A 35 -13.22 10.25 18.07
C SER A 35 -14.08 9.35 17.17
N ILE A 36 -14.41 9.82 15.97
CA ILE A 36 -15.16 9.04 14.97
C ILE A 36 -14.32 7.84 14.50
N ILE A 37 -13.02 8.04 14.26
CA ILE A 37 -12.11 6.95 13.86
C ILE A 37 -12.07 5.89 14.96
N LYS A 38 -11.92 6.31 16.22
CA LYS A 38 -11.89 5.36 17.35
C LYS A 38 -13.19 4.57 17.46
N THR A 39 -14.34 5.25 17.42
CA THR A 39 -15.65 4.58 17.44
C THR A 39 -15.86 3.66 16.23
N ALA A 40 -15.32 4.01 15.05
CA ALA A 40 -15.35 3.16 13.88
C ALA A 40 -14.60 1.84 14.11
N LEU A 41 -13.38 1.94 14.66
CA LEU A 41 -12.51 0.82 14.98
C LEU A 41 -13.13 -0.07 16.06
N ASP A 42 -13.66 0.52 17.12
CA ASP A 42 -14.34 -0.20 18.22
C ASP A 42 -15.57 -0.99 17.71
N ASN A 43 -16.21 -0.52 16.64
CA ASN A 43 -17.32 -1.21 15.98
C ASN A 43 -16.89 -2.19 14.86
N GLY A 44 -15.59 -2.48 14.74
CA GLY A 44 -15.09 -3.52 13.84
C GLY A 44 -15.08 -3.14 12.36
N ILE A 45 -15.08 -1.84 12.02
CA ILE A 45 -15.12 -1.38 10.62
C ILE A 45 -14.01 -1.98 9.75
N MET A 46 -12.86 -2.30 10.33
CA MET A 46 -11.71 -2.85 9.61
C MET A 46 -12.04 -4.16 8.89
N HIS A 47 -12.93 -5.00 9.44
CA HIS A 47 -13.39 -6.21 8.76
C HIS A 47 -14.14 -5.88 7.47
N GLN A 48 -14.95 -4.83 7.49
CA GLN A 48 -15.67 -4.37 6.32
C GLN A 48 -14.74 -3.73 5.29
N LEU A 49 -13.76 -2.93 5.73
CA LEU A 49 -12.75 -2.35 4.83
C LEU A 49 -11.92 -3.43 4.14
N VAL A 50 -11.54 -4.49 4.85
CA VAL A 50 -10.89 -5.68 4.25
C VAL A 50 -11.78 -6.32 3.20
N SER A 51 -13.06 -6.53 3.49
CA SER A 51 -14.02 -7.10 2.52
C SER A 51 -14.10 -6.26 1.25
N ILE A 52 -14.12 -4.93 1.39
CA ILE A 52 -14.14 -4.00 0.25
C ILE A 52 -12.86 -4.12 -0.59
N ILE A 53 -11.69 -4.20 0.05
CA ILE A 53 -10.40 -4.38 -0.63
C ILE A 53 -10.37 -5.67 -1.46
N LEU A 54 -10.99 -6.75 -0.99
CA LEU A 54 -10.96 -8.03 -1.70
C LEU A 54 -12.05 -8.15 -2.78
N TYR A 55 -13.25 -7.64 -2.52
CA TYR A 55 -14.44 -8.09 -3.28
C TYR A 55 -15.25 -6.99 -3.97
N ASP A 56 -15.01 -5.70 -3.70
CA ASP A 56 -15.83 -4.64 -4.30
C ASP A 56 -15.18 -4.00 -5.54
N SER A 57 -15.80 -2.95 -6.08
CA SER A 57 -15.30 -2.18 -7.22
C SER A 57 -14.00 -1.44 -6.92
N ASP A 58 -13.16 -1.24 -7.94
CA ASP A 58 -11.90 -0.48 -7.83
C ASP A 58 -12.11 0.93 -7.26
N LYS A 59 -13.23 1.58 -7.59
CA LYS A 59 -13.67 2.85 -7.00
C LYS A 59 -13.79 2.80 -5.47
N CYS A 60 -14.35 1.72 -4.93
CA CYS A 60 -14.49 1.53 -3.49
C CYS A 60 -13.13 1.22 -2.86
N LYS A 61 -12.34 0.34 -3.48
CA LYS A 61 -10.98 0.00 -3.03
C LYS A 61 -10.10 1.25 -2.91
N GLU A 62 -10.04 2.08 -3.94
CA GLU A 62 -9.31 3.35 -3.96
C GLU A 62 -9.73 4.26 -2.79
N ARG A 63 -11.03 4.40 -2.55
CA ARG A 63 -11.57 5.23 -1.46
C ARG A 63 -11.19 4.70 -0.09
N VAL A 64 -11.22 3.38 0.11
CA VAL A 64 -10.78 2.73 1.35
C VAL A 64 -9.30 3.02 1.59
N LEU A 65 -8.43 2.80 0.60
CA LEU A 65 -6.99 3.07 0.72
C LEU A 65 -6.74 4.54 1.13
N LYS A 66 -7.40 5.48 0.45
CA LYS A 66 -7.28 6.91 0.73
C LYS A 66 -7.83 7.29 2.12
N MET A 67 -8.89 6.63 2.59
CA MET A 67 -9.42 6.85 3.93
C MET A 67 -8.49 6.30 5.01
N VAL A 68 -7.98 5.07 4.86
CA VAL A 68 -7.09 4.43 5.83
C VAL A 68 -5.78 5.21 5.97
N LEU A 69 -5.18 5.71 4.87
CA LEU A 69 -3.98 6.56 4.96
C LEU A 69 -4.19 7.84 5.77
N VAL A 70 -5.40 8.43 5.70
CA VAL A 70 -5.75 9.58 6.52
C VAL A 70 -5.85 9.19 7.99
N TRP A 71 -6.41 8.00 8.27
CA TRP A 71 -6.57 7.50 9.64
C TRP A 71 -5.23 7.14 10.28
N CYS A 72 -4.27 6.60 9.51
CA CYS A 72 -2.89 6.34 9.92
C CYS A 72 -2.22 7.58 10.53
N LYS A 73 -2.57 8.78 10.08
CA LYS A 73 -2.02 10.05 10.60
C LYS A 73 -2.72 10.57 11.86
N LYS A 74 -3.82 9.94 12.28
CA LYS A 74 -4.76 10.50 13.25
C LYS A 74 -5.10 9.56 14.40
N CYS A 75 -4.92 8.25 14.27
CA CYS A 75 -5.45 7.32 15.26
C CYS A 75 -4.54 6.11 15.49
N ASP A 76 -3.80 6.12 16.61
CA ASP A 76 -2.85 5.06 16.95
C ASP A 76 -3.52 3.70 17.18
N SER A 77 -4.81 3.67 17.57
CA SER A 77 -5.54 2.40 17.72
C SER A 77 -5.75 1.66 16.40
N LEU A 78 -5.58 2.33 15.25
CA LEU A 78 -5.65 1.70 13.94
C LEU A 78 -4.60 0.58 13.78
N TRP A 79 -3.41 0.76 14.38
CA TRP A 79 -2.28 -0.15 14.22
C TRP A 79 -2.59 -1.58 14.66
N LEU A 80 -3.51 -1.76 15.61
CA LEU A 80 -3.96 -3.08 16.08
C LEU A 80 -4.62 -3.92 14.97
N SER A 81 -5.14 -3.27 13.93
CA SER A 81 -5.85 -3.92 12.82
C SER A 81 -5.15 -3.74 11.46
N MET A 82 -4.01 -3.04 11.41
CA MET A 82 -3.33 -2.77 10.16
C MET A 82 -2.69 -4.00 9.53
N ASN A 83 -2.21 -4.96 10.32
CA ASN A 83 -1.59 -6.16 9.78
C ASN A 83 -2.56 -6.98 8.90
N SER A 84 -3.79 -7.20 9.37
CA SER A 84 -4.80 -7.92 8.59
C SER A 84 -5.20 -7.16 7.33
N PHE A 85 -5.25 -5.83 7.40
CA PHE A 85 -5.52 -4.98 6.25
C PHE A 85 -4.41 -5.08 5.18
N VAL A 86 -3.14 -4.96 5.58
CA VAL A 86 -1.98 -5.08 4.68
C VAL A 86 -1.87 -6.49 4.10
N LEU A 87 -2.10 -7.53 4.89
CA LEU A 87 -2.13 -8.92 4.37
C LEU A 87 -3.23 -9.11 3.31
N SER A 88 -4.38 -8.46 3.48
CA SER A 88 -5.45 -8.51 2.48
C SER A 88 -5.05 -7.80 1.17
N ILE A 89 -4.26 -6.72 1.27
CA ILE A 89 -3.65 -6.07 0.10
C ILE A 89 -2.68 -7.04 -0.58
N PHE A 90 -1.76 -7.65 0.17
CA PHE A 90 -0.78 -8.61 -0.36
C PHE A 90 -1.45 -9.75 -1.12
N ASN A 91 -2.53 -10.32 -0.58
CA ASN A 91 -3.29 -11.38 -1.23
C ASN A 91 -3.98 -10.94 -2.53
N TYR A 92 -4.33 -9.65 -2.66
CA TYR A 92 -5.05 -9.13 -3.82
C TYR A 92 -4.13 -8.56 -4.92
N LEU A 93 -2.84 -8.31 -4.64
CA LEU A 93 -1.92 -7.63 -5.54
C LEU A 93 -1.91 -8.20 -6.97
N GLN A 94 -1.93 -9.53 -7.11
CA GLN A 94 -1.85 -10.21 -8.41
C GLN A 94 -3.16 -10.15 -9.21
N GLU A 95 -4.29 -9.96 -8.53
CA GLU A 95 -5.63 -9.90 -9.14
C GLU A 95 -6.05 -8.46 -9.49
N ALA A 96 -5.30 -7.48 -8.99
CA ALA A 96 -5.56 -6.07 -9.18
C ALA A 96 -5.52 -5.64 -10.64
N SER A 97 -6.49 -4.81 -11.06
CA SER A 97 -6.38 -4.02 -12.29
C SER A 97 -5.18 -3.06 -12.19
N ASN A 98 -4.63 -2.61 -13.32
CA ASN A 98 -3.46 -1.70 -13.27
C ASN A 98 -3.78 -0.38 -12.53
N ASP A 99 -5.00 0.12 -12.67
CA ASP A 99 -5.42 1.36 -12.02
C ASP A 99 -5.45 1.20 -10.49
N ILE A 100 -6.01 0.09 -9.98
CA ILE A 100 -6.02 -0.14 -8.54
C ILE A 100 -4.64 -0.59 -8.02
N LEU A 101 -3.84 -1.29 -8.83
CA LEU A 101 -2.49 -1.69 -8.47
C LEU A 101 -1.59 -0.48 -8.19
N VAL A 102 -1.73 0.60 -8.96
CA VAL A 102 -1.05 1.88 -8.66
C VAL A 102 -1.40 2.38 -7.25
N GLU A 103 -2.68 2.39 -6.90
CA GLU A 103 -3.14 2.87 -5.59
C GLU A 103 -2.70 1.94 -4.44
N LEU A 104 -2.65 0.62 -4.67
CA LEU A 104 -2.16 -0.36 -3.70
C LEU A 104 -0.67 -0.19 -3.43
N ILE A 105 0.17 -0.10 -4.46
CA ILE A 105 1.62 0.11 -4.29
C ILE A 105 1.89 1.49 -3.66
N TYR A 106 1.15 2.52 -4.08
CA TYR A 106 1.23 3.84 -3.44
C TYR A 106 0.91 3.76 -1.94
N PHE A 107 -0.15 3.05 -1.57
CA PHE A 107 -0.52 2.84 -0.17
C PHE A 107 0.62 2.17 0.61
N LEU A 108 1.18 1.09 0.06
CA LEU A 108 2.30 0.34 0.64
C LEU A 108 3.55 1.22 0.83
N ASN A 109 3.88 2.08 -0.15
CA ASN A 109 4.99 3.04 -0.02
C ASN A 109 4.76 4.04 1.11
N LYS A 110 3.52 4.48 1.32
CA LYS A 110 3.22 5.40 2.43
C LYS A 110 3.37 4.75 3.80
N LEU A 111 3.31 3.43 3.91
CA LEU A 111 3.49 2.74 5.19
C LEU A 111 4.89 2.91 5.77
N PHE A 112 5.91 3.09 4.93
CA PHE A 112 7.28 3.35 5.38
C PHE A 112 7.44 4.65 6.18
N LEU A 113 6.52 5.60 6.03
CA LEU A 113 6.56 6.90 6.70
C LEU A 113 5.98 6.86 8.13
N PHE A 114 5.38 5.75 8.55
CA PHE A 114 4.78 5.61 9.88
C PHE A 114 5.68 4.80 10.80
N GLU A 115 6.59 5.49 11.51
CA GLU A 115 7.60 4.88 12.40
C GLU A 115 7.01 3.86 13.40
N GLN A 116 5.81 4.14 13.93
CA GLN A 116 5.12 3.28 14.89
C GLN A 116 4.72 1.91 14.30
N TYR A 117 4.43 1.87 13.01
CA TYR A 117 3.98 0.67 12.30
C TYR A 117 5.11 -0.02 11.50
N LEU A 118 6.17 0.73 11.18
CA LEU A 118 7.28 0.28 10.34
C LEU A 118 7.84 -1.10 10.75
N PRO A 119 8.13 -1.42 12.03
CA PRO A 119 8.65 -2.73 12.40
C PRO A 119 7.69 -3.89 12.06
N SER A 120 6.38 -3.67 12.24
CA SER A 120 5.37 -4.68 11.87
C SER A 120 5.25 -4.82 10.36
N TYR A 121 5.33 -3.71 9.63
CA TYR A 121 5.27 -3.72 8.18
C TYR A 121 6.47 -4.42 7.54
N LEU A 122 7.69 -4.15 8.00
CA LEU A 122 8.91 -4.84 7.54
C LEU A 122 8.83 -6.34 7.82
N LYS A 123 8.32 -6.73 9.00
CA LYS A 123 8.07 -8.14 9.33
C LYS A 123 7.10 -8.79 8.33
N LEU A 124 6.00 -8.13 8.00
CA LEU A 124 5.05 -8.64 7.01
C LEU A 124 5.68 -8.80 5.63
N LEU A 125 6.49 -7.85 5.16
CA LEU A 125 7.17 -7.99 3.86
C LEU A 125 8.09 -9.23 3.83
N LYS A 126 8.81 -9.50 4.91
CA LYS A 126 9.68 -10.69 5.04
C LYS A 126 8.90 -12.00 5.07
N GLU A 127 7.74 -12.01 5.72
CA GLU A 127 6.92 -13.20 5.90
C GLU A 127 6.03 -13.53 4.68
N ASN A 128 5.91 -12.62 3.71
CA ASN A 128 5.04 -12.78 2.55
C ASN A 128 5.83 -12.73 1.24
N ALA A 129 6.61 -13.80 0.99
CA ALA A 129 7.50 -13.92 -0.16
C ALA A 129 6.79 -13.73 -1.51
N ASP A 130 5.60 -14.29 -1.69
CA ASP A 130 4.84 -14.18 -2.95
C ASP A 130 4.47 -12.73 -3.29
N ALA A 131 4.10 -11.95 -2.26
CA ALA A 131 3.80 -10.53 -2.42
C ALA A 131 5.06 -9.72 -2.74
N LEU A 132 6.17 -10.01 -2.04
CA LEU A 132 7.46 -9.38 -2.31
C LEU A 132 7.94 -9.68 -3.73
N GLN A 133 7.88 -10.93 -4.17
CA GLN A 133 8.24 -11.35 -5.52
C GLN A 133 7.41 -10.64 -6.60
N PHE A 134 6.10 -10.52 -6.37
CA PHE A 134 5.23 -9.79 -7.28
C PHE A 134 5.62 -8.31 -7.37
N LEU A 135 5.86 -7.65 -6.23
CA LEU A 135 6.32 -6.26 -6.18
C LEU A 135 7.67 -6.08 -6.89
N VAL A 136 8.62 -7.02 -6.74
CA VAL A 136 9.90 -7.03 -7.48
C VAL A 136 9.65 -7.12 -8.99
N THR A 137 8.71 -7.97 -9.41
CA THR A 137 8.36 -8.12 -10.84
C THR A 137 7.72 -6.86 -11.40
N CYS A 138 6.96 -6.11 -10.60
CA CYS A 138 6.34 -4.85 -11.01
C CYS A 138 7.35 -3.76 -11.42
N ILE A 139 8.63 -3.86 -11.03
CA ILE A 139 9.72 -2.98 -11.52
C ILE A 139 9.83 -3.06 -13.05
N ARG A 140 9.50 -4.21 -13.67
CA ARG A 140 9.49 -4.41 -15.12
C ARG A 140 8.15 -4.12 -15.79
N SER A 141 7.20 -3.54 -15.06
CA SER A 141 5.88 -3.23 -15.61
C SER A 141 5.98 -2.34 -16.86
N LYS A 142 5.11 -2.62 -17.84
CA LYS A 142 4.91 -1.74 -19.01
C LYS A 142 4.19 -0.44 -18.63
N TYR A 143 3.54 -0.41 -17.47
CA TYR A 143 2.88 0.78 -16.94
C TYR A 143 3.86 1.58 -16.10
N LEU A 144 4.20 2.78 -16.56
CA LEU A 144 5.17 3.64 -15.91
C LEU A 144 4.90 3.79 -14.42
N LYS A 145 3.68 4.18 -14.04
CA LYS A 145 3.37 4.51 -12.65
C LYS A 145 3.58 3.33 -11.70
N ILE A 146 3.29 2.12 -12.16
CA ILE A 146 3.55 0.88 -11.41
C ILE A 146 5.06 0.70 -11.25
N LYS A 147 5.82 0.78 -12.34
CA LYS A 147 7.28 0.67 -12.32
C LYS A 147 7.92 1.68 -11.36
N GLU A 148 7.55 2.96 -11.44
CA GLU A 148 8.06 4.02 -10.57
C GLU A 148 7.79 3.74 -9.09
N LEU A 149 6.54 3.38 -8.75
CA LEU A 149 6.16 3.13 -7.37
C LEU A 149 6.82 1.87 -6.82
N SER A 150 6.97 0.82 -7.64
CA SER A 150 7.70 -0.37 -7.26
C SER A 150 9.18 -0.08 -7.04
N LEU A 151 9.81 0.72 -7.89
CA LEU A 151 11.21 1.12 -7.68
C LEU A 151 11.37 1.95 -6.39
N GLU A 152 10.47 2.91 -6.15
CA GLU A 152 10.44 3.70 -4.91
C GLU A 152 10.29 2.81 -3.66
N LEU A 153 9.52 1.73 -3.75
CA LEU A 153 9.36 0.75 -2.66
C LEU A 153 10.69 0.10 -2.29
N PHE A 154 11.42 -0.42 -3.28
CA PHE A 154 12.70 -1.10 -3.03
C PHE A 154 13.81 -0.14 -2.68
N HIS A 155 13.76 1.09 -3.20
CA HIS A 155 14.65 2.16 -2.77
C HIS A 155 14.47 2.46 -1.28
N GLN A 156 13.23 2.58 -0.80
CA GLN A 156 12.95 2.77 0.63
C GLN A 156 13.45 1.59 1.49
N ILE A 157 13.30 0.35 1.03
CA ILE A 157 13.87 -0.83 1.70
C ILE A 157 15.39 -0.71 1.81
N CYS A 158 16.05 -0.31 0.72
CA CYS A 158 17.51 -0.14 0.69
C CYS A 158 17.98 0.96 1.64
N LEU A 159 17.27 2.09 1.72
CA LEU A 159 17.58 3.20 2.64
C LEU A 159 17.47 2.79 4.12
N LEU A 160 16.55 1.87 4.44
CA LEU A 160 16.41 1.34 5.79
C LEU A 160 17.55 0.40 6.20
N ASN A 161 18.37 -0.05 5.25
CA ASN A 161 19.47 -1.00 5.45
C ASN A 161 19.05 -2.29 6.20
N ASP A 162 17.83 -2.78 5.95
CA ASP A 162 17.40 -4.07 6.48
C ASP A 162 17.99 -5.20 5.61
N CYS A 163 19.19 -5.68 5.97
CA CYS A 163 19.94 -6.69 5.22
C CYS A 163 19.10 -7.90 4.82
N GLN A 164 18.29 -8.43 5.74
CA GLN A 164 17.48 -9.61 5.47
C GLN A 164 16.40 -9.35 4.42
N LEU A 165 15.76 -8.17 4.46
CA LEU A 165 14.75 -7.84 3.45
C LEU A 165 15.39 -7.51 2.09
N ILE A 166 16.59 -6.92 2.10
CA ILE A 166 17.37 -6.67 0.89
C ILE A 166 17.81 -8.01 0.25
N GLU A 167 18.35 -8.95 1.02
CA GLU A 167 18.66 -10.32 0.56
C GLU A 167 17.43 -10.99 -0.06
N LEU A 168 16.29 -10.98 0.64
CA LEU A 168 15.06 -11.54 0.10
C LEU A 168 14.63 -10.86 -1.20
N ALA A 169 14.77 -9.53 -1.32
CA ALA A 169 14.45 -8.84 -2.56
C ALA A 169 15.41 -9.23 -3.69
N ILE A 170 16.72 -9.37 -3.41
CA ILE A 170 17.73 -9.85 -4.36
C ILE A 170 17.40 -11.27 -4.81
N ASP A 171 17.11 -12.18 -3.89
CA ASP A 171 16.73 -13.57 -4.19
C ASP A 171 15.47 -13.66 -5.07
N ASN A 172 14.60 -12.64 -5.00
CA ASN A 172 13.41 -12.51 -5.84
C ASN A 172 13.67 -11.80 -7.19
N GLY A 173 14.92 -11.50 -7.53
CA GLY A 173 15.32 -10.92 -8.81
C GLY A 173 15.31 -9.38 -8.87
N MET A 174 15.42 -8.70 -7.73
CA MET A 174 15.40 -7.24 -7.68
C MET A 174 16.49 -6.62 -8.55
N VAL A 175 17.73 -7.10 -8.47
CA VAL A 175 18.87 -6.50 -9.18
C VAL A 175 18.68 -6.61 -10.69
N GLU A 176 18.32 -7.80 -11.19
CA GLU A 176 18.07 -8.05 -12.60
C GLU A 176 16.93 -7.17 -13.13
N ASN A 177 15.84 -7.08 -12.38
CA ASN A 177 14.68 -6.29 -12.78
C ASN A 177 14.97 -4.78 -12.78
N VAL A 178 15.78 -4.29 -11.84
CA VAL A 178 16.22 -2.89 -11.81
C VAL A 178 17.16 -2.60 -12.97
N VAL A 179 18.18 -3.44 -13.22
CA VAL A 179 19.12 -3.28 -14.34
C VAL A 179 18.38 -3.27 -15.67
N GLU A 180 17.44 -4.19 -15.89
CA GLU A 180 16.63 -4.21 -17.12
C GLU A 180 15.72 -2.98 -17.22
N SER A 181 15.21 -2.46 -16.10
CA SER A 181 14.44 -1.23 -16.13
C SER A 181 15.29 -0.04 -16.57
N LEU A 182 16.52 0.07 -16.05
CA LEU A 182 17.51 1.13 -16.35
C LEU A 182 17.99 1.13 -17.81
N THR A 183 17.97 -0.01 -18.50
CA THR A 183 18.40 -0.10 -19.91
C THR A 183 17.29 0.23 -20.92
N ASN A 184 16.07 0.49 -20.47
CA ASN A 184 14.97 0.92 -21.35
C ASN A 184 15.02 2.44 -21.60
N GLU A 185 14.76 2.88 -22.85
CA GLU A 185 14.77 4.27 -23.34
C GLU A 185 13.96 5.29 -22.50
N TRP A 186 13.06 4.81 -21.63
CA TRP A 186 12.20 5.65 -20.79
C TRP A 186 12.92 6.30 -19.59
N ILE A 187 14.00 5.68 -19.10
CA ILE A 187 14.76 6.19 -17.94
C ILE A 187 15.72 7.32 -18.33
N GLU A 188 15.92 7.58 -19.62
CA GLU A 188 16.77 8.66 -20.12
C GLU A 188 16.29 10.07 -19.73
N ASN A 189 15.05 10.23 -19.25
CA ASN A 189 14.46 11.54 -18.92
C ASN A 189 14.08 11.74 -17.43
N ASP A 190 14.29 10.75 -16.55
CA ASP A 190 14.03 10.89 -15.11
C ASP A 190 15.26 10.50 -14.28
N GLU A 191 16.12 11.51 -14.04
CA GLU A 191 17.35 11.37 -13.25
C GLU A 191 17.10 10.79 -11.85
N ARG A 192 15.93 11.06 -11.26
CA ARG A 192 15.58 10.54 -9.93
C ARG A 192 15.44 9.03 -9.99
N MET A 193 14.72 8.50 -10.99
CA MET A 193 14.53 7.06 -11.16
C MET A 193 15.83 6.33 -11.48
N VAL A 194 16.73 6.97 -12.24
CA VAL A 194 18.10 6.44 -12.44
C VAL A 194 18.81 6.32 -11.11
N SER A 195 18.81 7.38 -10.31
CA SER A 195 19.46 7.43 -9.00
C SER A 195 18.90 6.37 -8.06
N ASP A 196 17.57 6.29 -7.93
CA ASP A 196 16.88 5.31 -7.08
C ASP A 196 17.27 3.87 -7.48
N GLY A 197 17.30 3.58 -8.79
CA GLY A 197 17.70 2.27 -9.30
C GLY A 197 19.18 1.94 -9.07
N LEU A 198 20.08 2.90 -9.29
CA LEU A 198 21.50 2.71 -8.99
C LEU A 198 21.74 2.49 -7.49
N GLU A 199 21.01 3.19 -6.61
CA GLU A 199 21.09 2.99 -5.17
C GLU A 199 20.58 1.61 -4.73
N CYS A 200 19.52 1.09 -5.36
CA CYS A 200 19.08 -0.29 -5.15
C CYS A 200 20.17 -1.30 -5.53
N ILE A 201 20.82 -1.13 -6.69
CA ILE A 201 21.92 -2.00 -7.13
C ILE A 201 23.13 -1.86 -6.19
N LEU A 202 23.50 -0.65 -5.79
CA LEU A 202 24.65 -0.44 -4.91
C LEU A 202 24.42 -1.05 -3.52
N SER A 203 23.18 -1.05 -3.05
CA SER A 203 22.82 -1.66 -1.77
C SER A 203 22.99 -3.18 -1.77
N SER A 204 22.87 -3.86 -2.92
CA SER A 204 23.10 -5.31 -2.98
C SER A 204 24.54 -5.73 -2.78
N PHE A 205 25.51 -4.82 -2.92
CA PHE A 205 26.93 -5.09 -2.65
C PHE A 205 27.33 -4.81 -1.19
N LYS A 206 26.43 -4.22 -0.40
CA LYS A 206 26.68 -3.87 1.01
C LYS A 206 26.19 -4.92 1.99
N VAL A 207 25.38 -5.87 1.52
CA VAL A 207 24.82 -6.95 2.33
C VAL A 207 25.78 -8.14 2.34
#